data_AF-A0A239AK79-F1
#
_entry.id   AF-A0A239AK79-F1
#
_cell.length_a   1.000
_cell.length_b   1.000
_cell.length_c   1.000
_cell.angle_alpha   90.00
_cell.angle_beta   90.00
_cell.angle_gamma   90.00
#
_symmetry.space_group_name_H-M   'P 1'
#
loop_
_entity.id
_entity.type
_entity.pdbx_description
1 polymer ?
#
loop_
_entity_poly.entity_id
_entity_poly.type
_entity_poly.pdbx_seq_one_letter_code
_entity_poly.pdbx_strand_id
1 'polypeptide(L)'
;MAWRGLEILGHLESGSQFTFELARVVGITNALVRKACAKLAAKGLIITGEDVHELTAAGREALAGSRNAVSGPGKGGCVERHKGSVRAKAWRALRIRRKASVEDLLPLVLGHGAAPVDEANARRSLDRYLTALAKSGHLTELPRRGGPARWILTNDTGPCAPAWNNSQRTVTDANTGEVHRV
;
A
#
# COMPACT_ATOMS: atom_id res chain seq x y z
N MET A 1 6.15 16.32 3.12
CA MET A 1 7.62 16.15 3.25
C MET A 1 8.04 14.98 2.38
N ALA A 2 8.70 15.25 1.25
CA ALA A 2 9.17 14.21 0.33
C ALA A 2 10.30 13.37 0.98
N TRP A 3 10.28 12.06 0.74
CA TRP A 3 11.31 11.13 1.22
C TRP A 3 12.61 11.33 0.42
N ARG A 4 13.71 11.75 1.08
CA ARG A 4 15.02 12.02 0.45
C ARG A 4 16.07 10.92 0.65
N GLY A 5 15.64 9.69 0.92
CA GLY A 5 16.56 8.59 1.21
C GLY A 5 17.48 8.21 0.04
N LEU A 6 17.05 8.43 -1.21
CA LEU A 6 17.85 8.13 -2.40
C LEU A 6 19.02 9.10 -2.58
N GLU A 7 18.81 10.40 -2.31
CA GLU A 7 19.87 11.42 -2.37
C GLU A 7 20.99 11.09 -1.37
N ILE A 8 20.63 10.67 -0.15
CA ILE A 8 21.60 10.25 0.88
C ILE A 8 22.41 9.04 0.41
N LEU A 9 21.77 8.02 -0.17
CA LEU A 9 22.48 6.84 -0.69
C LEU A 9 23.44 7.20 -1.84
N GLY A 10 23.04 8.14 -2.71
CA GLY A 10 23.89 8.63 -3.80
C GLY A 10 25.16 9.32 -3.31
N HIS A 11 25.07 10.11 -2.23
CA HIS A 11 26.26 10.73 -1.64
C HIS A 11 27.18 9.71 -0.94
N LEU A 12 26.63 8.61 -0.43
CA LEU A 12 27.43 7.54 0.17
C LEU A 12 28.09 6.62 -0.87
N GLU A 13 27.81 6.79 -2.17
CA GLU A 13 28.51 6.07 -3.26
C GLU A 13 29.98 6.51 -3.36
N SER A 14 30.27 7.79 -3.08
CA SER A 14 31.64 8.33 -3.13
C SER A 14 32.49 7.97 -1.91
N GLY A 15 31.92 7.30 -0.91
CA GLY A 15 32.61 6.89 0.32
C GLY A 15 31.81 7.18 1.58
N SER A 16 32.35 6.76 2.72
CA SER A 16 31.76 6.99 4.05
C SER A 16 31.71 8.49 4.36
N GLN A 17 30.57 8.98 4.85
CA GLN A 17 30.36 10.40 5.18
C GLN A 17 29.77 10.59 6.57
N PHE A 18 30.02 11.77 7.15
CA PHE A 18 29.43 12.15 8.43
C PHE A 18 28.00 12.69 8.27
N THR A 19 27.19 12.56 9.32
CA THR A 19 25.82 13.12 9.40
C THR A 19 25.76 14.60 9.00
N PHE A 20 26.74 15.41 9.45
CA PHE A 20 26.75 16.85 9.19
C PHE A 20 27.06 17.19 7.73
N GLU A 21 27.89 16.38 7.07
CA GLU A 21 28.24 16.55 5.66
C GLU A 21 27.03 16.25 4.79
N LEU A 22 26.35 15.14 5.08
CA LEU A 22 25.09 14.77 4.42
C LEU A 22 24.02 15.84 4.61
N ALA A 23 23.90 16.40 5.81
CA ALA A 23 22.96 17.49 6.09
C ALA A 23 23.24 18.74 5.24
N ARG A 24 24.52 19.11 5.11
CA ARG A 24 24.96 20.25 4.31
C ARG A 24 24.69 20.05 2.83
N VAL A 25 25.01 18.87 2.29
CA VAL A 25 24.89 18.58 0.85
C VAL A 25 23.43 18.40 0.44
N VAL A 26 22.63 17.71 1.25
CA VAL A 26 21.20 17.48 0.98
C VAL A 26 20.34 18.71 1.33
N GLY A 27 20.87 19.65 2.12
CA GLY A 27 20.17 20.86 2.55
C GLY A 27 19.04 20.58 3.55
N ILE A 28 19.24 19.63 4.45
CA ILE A 28 18.27 19.25 5.50
C ILE A 28 18.92 19.25 6.88
N THR A 29 18.12 19.29 7.93
CA THR A 29 18.65 19.30 9.31
C THR A 29 19.28 17.97 9.69
N ASN A 30 20.29 18.00 10.56
CA ASN A 30 20.95 16.80 11.10
C ASN A 30 19.94 15.79 11.69
N ALA A 31 18.88 16.28 12.34
CA ALA A 31 17.83 15.42 12.90
C ALA A 31 17.07 14.63 11.81
N LEU A 32 16.81 15.25 10.66
CA LEU A 32 16.17 14.58 9.52
C LEU A 32 17.11 13.59 8.85
N VAL A 33 18.40 13.92 8.73
CA VAL A 33 19.44 12.99 8.25
C VAL A 33 19.50 11.77 9.15
N ARG A 34 19.66 11.93 10.47
CA ARG A 34 19.69 10.80 11.43
C ARG A 34 18.45 9.92 11.32
N LYS A 35 17.26 10.53 11.19
CA LYS A 35 16.00 9.79 11.00
C LYS A 35 15.96 9.02 9.67
N ALA A 36 16.53 9.57 8.60
CA ALA A 36 16.63 8.90 7.31
C ALA A 36 17.66 7.77 7.36
N CYS A 37 18.85 8.03 7.90
CA CYS A 37 19.91 7.04 8.10
C CYS A 37 19.44 5.88 8.97
N ALA A 38 18.75 6.12 10.09
CA ALA A 38 18.19 5.05 10.93
C ALA A 38 17.24 4.13 10.15
N LYS A 39 16.42 4.69 9.25
CA LYS A 39 15.53 3.89 8.39
C LYS A 39 16.26 3.13 7.28
N LEU A 40 17.37 3.67 6.78
CA LEU A 40 18.22 2.98 5.79
C LEU A 40 19.02 1.85 6.46
N ALA A 41 19.53 2.09 7.68
CA ALA A 41 20.22 1.10 8.49
C ALA A 41 19.30 -0.06 8.90
N ALA A 42 18.06 0.24 9.31
CA ALA A 42 17.06 -0.79 9.60
C ALA A 42 16.70 -1.67 8.39
N LYS A 43 16.97 -1.20 7.17
CA LYS A 43 16.81 -1.95 5.92
C LYS A 43 18.10 -2.66 5.47
N GLY A 44 19.18 -2.55 6.24
CA GLY A 44 20.50 -3.11 5.90
C GLY A 44 21.21 -2.41 4.74
N LEU A 45 20.77 -1.22 4.34
CA LEU A 45 21.33 -0.49 3.18
C LEU A 45 22.57 0.32 3.54
N ILE A 46 22.70 0.74 4.79
CA ILE A 46 23.87 1.45 5.30
C ILE A 46 24.28 0.86 6.65
N ILE A 47 25.57 0.98 6.97
CA ILE A 47 26.11 0.80 8.31
C ILE A 47 26.27 2.18 8.94
N THR A 48 25.98 2.30 10.23
CA THR A 48 26.11 3.55 10.97
C THR A 48 26.94 3.30 12.23
N GLY A 49 27.97 4.10 12.45
CA GLY A 49 28.77 4.11 13.68
C GLY A 49 29.19 5.54 14.00
N GLU A 50 29.03 5.99 15.25
CA GLU A 50 29.46 7.32 15.73
C GLU A 50 29.25 8.50 14.74
N ASP A 51 28.04 8.63 14.19
CA ASP A 51 27.66 9.66 13.20
C ASP A 51 28.36 9.56 11.82
N VAL A 52 29.08 8.47 11.54
CA VAL A 52 29.57 8.06 10.23
C VAL A 52 28.62 7.06 9.61
N HIS A 53 28.33 7.24 8.33
CA HIS A 53 27.50 6.34 7.55
C HIS A 53 28.27 5.79 6.36
N GLU A 54 28.15 4.48 6.13
CA GLU A 54 28.77 3.79 5.00
C GLU A 54 27.75 2.94 4.26
N LEU A 55 27.89 2.87 2.94
CA LEU A 55 27.01 2.09 2.08
C LEU A 55 27.37 0.59 2.12
N THR A 56 26.38 -0.27 2.38
CA THR A 56 26.59 -1.73 2.32
C THR A 56 26.59 -2.22 0.87
N ALA A 57 26.98 -3.48 0.64
CA ALA A 57 26.80 -4.13 -0.66
C ALA A 57 25.32 -4.10 -1.10
N ALA A 58 24.40 -4.41 -0.19
CA ALA A 58 22.96 -4.30 -0.43
C ALA A 58 22.52 -2.86 -0.71
N GLY A 59 23.13 -1.86 -0.08
CA GLY A 59 22.93 -0.44 -0.35
C GLY A 59 23.34 -0.04 -1.77
N ARG A 60 24.49 -0.53 -2.25
CA ARG A 60 24.98 -0.30 -3.62
C ARG A 60 24.06 -0.93 -4.66
N GLU A 61 23.65 -2.17 -4.45
CA GLU A 61 22.70 -2.87 -5.31
C GLU A 61 21.34 -2.17 -5.32
N ALA A 62 20.85 -1.73 -4.15
CA ALA A 62 19.62 -0.98 -4.05
C ALA A 62 19.73 0.38 -4.75
N LEU A 63 20.86 1.07 -4.68
CA LEU A 63 21.09 2.33 -5.39
C LEU A 63 21.10 2.11 -6.91
N ALA A 64 21.84 1.12 -7.39
CA ALA A 64 21.89 0.73 -8.80
C ALA A 64 20.52 0.30 -9.33
N GLY A 65 19.77 -0.50 -8.56
CA GLY A 65 18.41 -0.91 -8.87
C GLY A 65 17.38 0.23 -8.75
N SER A 66 17.59 1.19 -7.84
CA SER A 66 16.69 2.32 -7.61
C SER A 66 16.77 3.41 -8.67
N ARG A 67 17.89 3.53 -9.41
CA ARG A 67 17.92 4.32 -10.65
C ARG A 67 16.92 3.81 -11.69
N ASN A 68 16.48 2.55 -11.57
CA ASN A 68 15.47 1.91 -12.41
C ASN A 68 14.12 1.66 -11.70
N ALA A 69 14.02 1.95 -10.40
CA ALA A 69 12.82 1.65 -9.61
C ALA A 69 12.12 2.94 -9.17
N VAL A 70 11.11 3.32 -9.95
CA VAL A 70 10.08 4.29 -9.56
C VAL A 70 9.58 3.92 -8.17
N SER A 71 9.60 4.89 -7.26
CA SER A 71 9.24 4.79 -5.85
C SER A 71 7.75 4.47 -5.67
N GLY A 72 7.38 3.22 -5.94
CA GLY A 72 6.10 2.65 -5.57
C GLY A 72 6.09 2.22 -4.10
N PRO A 73 4.94 2.23 -3.43
CA PRO A 73 4.77 1.54 -2.14
C PRO A 73 5.30 0.11 -2.26
N GLY A 74 6.17 -0.30 -1.32
CA GLY A 74 6.78 -1.63 -1.33
C GLY A 74 5.73 -2.73 -1.48
N LYS A 75 5.99 -3.68 -2.39
CA LYS A 75 5.19 -4.89 -2.58
C LYS A 75 5.10 -5.64 -1.23
N GLY A 76 3.89 -6.07 -0.85
CA GLY A 76 3.67 -7.01 0.27
C GLY A 76 3.30 -6.45 1.64
N GLY A 77 3.13 -5.13 1.81
CA GLY A 77 2.80 -4.53 3.12
C GLY A 77 1.33 -4.64 3.54
N CYS A 78 0.81 -5.85 3.69
CA CYS A 78 -0.61 -6.13 3.92
C CYS A 78 -1.15 -5.76 5.31
N VAL A 79 -0.34 -5.88 6.37
CA VAL A 79 -0.91 -6.19 7.69
C VAL A 79 -1.19 -4.96 8.58
N GLU A 80 -0.53 -3.82 8.39
CA GLU A 80 -0.70 -2.67 9.30
C GLU A 80 -1.51 -1.50 8.73
N ARG A 81 -1.34 -1.12 7.46
CA ARG A 81 -1.92 0.15 6.98
C ARG A 81 -3.44 0.17 6.84
N HIS A 82 -4.11 -0.98 6.79
CA HIS A 82 -5.47 -1.04 6.26
C HIS A 82 -6.50 -1.82 7.06
N LYS A 83 -6.17 -2.40 8.24
CA LYS A 83 -7.10 -3.24 9.04
C LYS A 83 -8.46 -2.59 9.31
N GLY A 84 -8.50 -1.27 9.53
CA GLY A 84 -9.75 -0.52 9.78
C GLY A 84 -10.43 0.05 8.52
N SER A 85 -9.85 -0.09 7.33
CA SER A 85 -10.38 0.54 6.12
C SER A 85 -11.66 -0.14 5.64
N VAL A 86 -12.52 0.63 4.96
CA VAL A 86 -13.75 0.14 4.33
C VAL A 86 -13.49 -1.10 3.45
N ARG A 87 -12.43 -1.05 2.63
CA ARG A 87 -12.08 -2.14 1.71
C ARG A 87 -11.61 -3.38 2.45
N ALA A 88 -10.80 -3.23 3.49
CA ALA A 88 -10.35 -4.37 4.29
C ALA A 88 -11.49 -5.06 5.03
N LYS A 89 -12.44 -4.28 5.60
CA LYS A 89 -13.64 -4.82 6.24
C LYS A 89 -14.52 -5.56 5.22
N ALA A 90 -14.76 -4.96 4.05
CA ALA A 90 -15.53 -5.57 2.98
C ALA A 90 -14.89 -6.87 2.47
N TRP A 91 -13.58 -6.87 2.22
CA TRP A 91 -12.84 -8.05 1.79
C TRP A 91 -12.89 -9.18 2.82
N ARG A 92 -12.68 -8.86 4.10
CA ARG A 92 -12.81 -9.84 5.19
C ARG A 92 -14.21 -10.44 5.24
N ALA A 93 -15.24 -9.61 5.11
CA ALA A 93 -16.63 -10.07 5.09
C ALA A 93 -16.92 -10.95 3.87
N LEU A 94 -16.41 -10.62 2.68
CA LEU A 94 -16.52 -11.45 1.48
C LEU A 94 -15.82 -12.81 1.65
N ARG A 95 -14.64 -12.86 2.27
CA ARG A 95 -13.93 -14.12 2.54
C ARG A 95 -14.69 -15.03 3.51
N ILE A 96 -15.33 -14.44 4.53
CA ILE A 96 -16.13 -15.19 5.50
C ILE A 96 -17.44 -15.69 4.87
N ARG A 97 -18.19 -14.79 4.21
CA ARG A 97 -19.53 -15.09 3.69
C ARG A 97 -19.54 -15.79 2.33
N ARG A 98 -18.45 -15.68 1.56
CA ARG A 98 -18.27 -16.10 0.15
C ARG A 98 -19.22 -15.45 -0.86
N LYS A 99 -20.42 -15.05 -0.44
CA LYS A 99 -21.45 -14.40 -1.24
C LYS A 99 -22.04 -13.23 -0.46
N ALA A 100 -22.12 -12.05 -1.08
CA ALA A 100 -22.69 -10.86 -0.44
C ALA A 100 -23.21 -9.85 -1.47
N SER A 101 -24.14 -9.01 -1.05
CA SER A 101 -24.54 -7.78 -1.72
C SER A 101 -23.92 -6.55 -1.03
N VAL A 102 -24.07 -5.36 -1.63
CA VAL A 102 -23.65 -4.11 -0.98
C VAL A 102 -24.39 -3.90 0.33
N GLU A 103 -25.70 -4.18 0.36
CA GLU A 103 -26.55 -4.04 1.56
C GLU A 103 -26.11 -5.00 2.69
N ASP A 104 -25.56 -6.17 2.33
CA ASP A 104 -25.01 -7.10 3.32
C ASP A 104 -23.69 -6.61 3.94
N LEU A 105 -22.90 -5.86 3.16
CA LEU A 105 -21.55 -5.40 3.53
C LEU A 105 -21.57 -4.03 4.21
N LEU A 106 -22.52 -3.17 3.86
CA LEU A 106 -22.62 -1.79 4.34
C LEU A 106 -22.63 -1.71 5.88
N PRO A 107 -23.41 -2.51 6.63
CA PRO A 107 -23.43 -2.47 8.09
C PRO A 107 -22.14 -2.99 8.75
N LEU A 108 -21.36 -3.82 8.04
CA LEU A 108 -20.08 -4.34 8.55
C LEU A 108 -18.94 -3.34 8.36
N VAL A 109 -19.06 -2.53 7.32
CA VAL A 109 -18.08 -1.54 6.91
C VAL A 109 -18.23 -0.27 7.73
N LEU A 110 -19.48 0.19 7.86
CA LEU A 110 -19.87 1.32 8.70
C LEU A 110 -19.81 0.90 10.18
N GLY A 111 -19.26 1.76 11.04
CA GLY A 111 -19.36 1.56 12.49
C GLY A 111 -20.75 1.93 12.99
N HIS A 112 -21.04 1.61 14.25
CA HIS A 112 -22.26 2.08 14.90
C HIS A 112 -22.34 3.62 14.90
N GLY A 113 -23.51 4.17 14.56
CA GLY A 113 -23.76 5.62 14.60
C GLY A 113 -23.26 6.42 13.39
N ALA A 114 -23.03 5.78 12.24
CA ALA A 114 -22.66 6.50 11.01
C ALA A 114 -23.76 7.47 10.54
N ALA A 115 -23.39 8.66 10.09
CA ALA A 115 -24.34 9.62 9.55
C ALA A 115 -24.88 9.18 8.17
N PRO A 116 -26.09 9.60 7.77
CA PRO A 116 -26.67 9.23 6.46
C PRO A 116 -25.79 9.59 5.25
N VAL A 117 -25.02 10.68 5.35
CA VAL A 117 -24.07 11.11 4.29
C VAL A 117 -22.90 10.13 4.16
N ASP A 118 -22.41 9.59 5.28
CA ASP A 118 -21.32 8.61 5.29
C ASP A 118 -21.78 7.28 4.71
N GLU A 119 -23.03 6.90 4.97
CA GLU A 119 -23.64 5.71 4.40
C GLU A 119 -23.72 5.77 2.87
N ALA A 120 -24.23 6.87 2.32
CA ALA A 120 -24.30 7.07 0.87
C ALA A 120 -22.91 7.04 0.20
N ASN A 121 -21.92 7.66 0.84
CA ASN A 121 -20.54 7.67 0.37
C ASN A 121 -19.89 6.28 0.44
N ALA A 122 -20.09 5.55 1.54
CA ALA A 122 -19.60 4.19 1.72
C ALA A 122 -20.23 3.24 0.70
N ARG A 123 -21.53 3.36 0.46
CA ARG A 123 -22.25 2.59 -0.56
C ARG A 123 -21.65 2.78 -1.94
N ARG A 124 -21.44 4.03 -2.37
CA ARG A 124 -20.81 4.35 -3.66
C ARG A 124 -19.35 3.88 -3.74
N SER A 125 -18.63 3.91 -2.62
CA SER A 125 -17.26 3.41 -2.54
C SER A 125 -17.20 1.88 -2.67
N LEU A 126 -18.10 1.17 -1.99
CA LEU A 126 -18.23 -0.28 -2.05
C LEU A 126 -18.65 -0.75 -3.44
N ASP A 127 -19.65 -0.12 -4.04
CA ASP A 127 -20.14 -0.50 -5.37
C ASP A 127 -19.03 -0.43 -6.44
N ARG A 128 -18.27 0.67 -6.44
CA ARG A 128 -17.08 0.81 -7.31
C ARG A 128 -16.02 -0.23 -7.02
N TYR A 129 -15.79 -0.52 -5.75
CA TYR A 129 -14.79 -1.50 -5.33
C TYR A 129 -15.17 -2.93 -5.77
N LEU A 130 -16.40 -3.36 -5.53
CA LEU A 130 -16.89 -4.68 -5.92
C LEU A 130 -16.90 -4.85 -7.44
N THR A 131 -17.29 -3.79 -8.17
CA THR A 131 -17.24 -3.79 -9.64
C THR A 131 -15.80 -3.94 -10.15
N ALA A 132 -14.83 -3.25 -9.56
CA ALA A 132 -13.42 -3.39 -9.93
C ALA A 132 -12.87 -4.79 -9.60
N LEU A 133 -13.27 -5.37 -8.46
CA LEU A 133 -12.90 -6.74 -8.12
C LEU A 133 -13.52 -7.77 -9.06
N ALA A 134 -14.76 -7.56 -9.51
CA ALA A 134 -15.39 -8.42 -10.49
C ALA A 134 -14.65 -8.40 -11.83
N LYS A 135 -14.29 -7.21 -12.31
CA LYS A 135 -13.53 -7.04 -13.55
C LYS A 135 -12.11 -7.60 -13.50
N SER A 136 -11.50 -7.67 -12.32
CA SER A 136 -10.18 -8.27 -12.12
C SER A 136 -10.24 -9.79 -11.86
N GLY A 137 -11.42 -10.40 -11.88
CA GLY A 137 -11.60 -11.85 -11.71
C GLY A 137 -11.62 -12.34 -10.26
N HIS A 138 -11.53 -11.44 -9.28
CA HIS A 138 -11.65 -11.80 -7.87
C HIS A 138 -13.08 -12.19 -7.49
N LEU A 139 -14.06 -11.47 -8.06
CA LEU A 139 -15.48 -11.70 -7.84
C LEU A 139 -16.17 -12.08 -9.15
N THR A 140 -17.31 -12.75 -9.04
CA THR A 140 -18.27 -12.91 -10.14
C THR A 140 -19.59 -12.25 -9.75
N GLU A 141 -20.13 -11.39 -10.61
CA GLU A 141 -21.47 -10.82 -10.43
C GLU A 141 -22.53 -11.88 -10.77
N LEU A 142 -23.50 -12.06 -9.87
CA LEU A 142 -24.61 -12.98 -10.07
C LEU A 142 -25.77 -12.29 -10.79
N PRO A 143 -26.55 -13.03 -11.62
CA PRO A 143 -27.71 -12.48 -12.31
C PRO A 143 -28.75 -11.88 -11.34
N ARG A 144 -29.27 -10.71 -11.67
CA ARG A 144 -30.29 -10.02 -10.88
C ARG A 144 -31.67 -10.62 -11.14
N ARG A 145 -32.13 -11.53 -10.27
CA ARG A 145 -33.51 -12.05 -10.27
C ARG A 145 -34.41 -11.21 -9.34
N GLY A 146 -34.56 -9.92 -9.65
CA GLY A 146 -35.43 -9.01 -8.90
C GLY A 146 -34.94 -8.59 -7.50
N GLY A 147 -33.68 -8.87 -7.16
CA GLY A 147 -33.04 -8.47 -5.89
C GLY A 147 -31.77 -7.62 -6.11
N PRO A 148 -31.12 -7.17 -5.02
CA PRO A 148 -29.88 -6.40 -5.12
C PRO A 148 -28.78 -7.21 -5.82
N ALA A 149 -27.87 -6.51 -6.51
CA ALA A 149 -26.68 -7.14 -7.08
C ALA A 149 -25.93 -7.92 -5.99
N ARG A 150 -25.51 -9.13 -6.35
CA ARG A 150 -24.81 -10.05 -5.47
C ARG A 150 -23.52 -10.47 -6.16
N TRP A 151 -22.47 -10.55 -5.38
CA TRP A 151 -21.16 -11.02 -5.82
C TRP A 151 -20.83 -12.30 -5.09
N ILE A 152 -20.19 -13.22 -5.80
CA ILE A 152 -19.55 -14.40 -5.22
C ILE A 152 -18.04 -14.25 -5.34
N LEU A 153 -17.34 -14.57 -4.26
CA LEU A 153 -15.88 -14.60 -4.22
C LEU A 153 -15.40 -15.87 -4.92
N THR A 154 -14.87 -15.70 -6.12
CA THR A 154 -14.38 -16.80 -6.97
C THR A 154 -12.90 -17.04 -6.79
N ASN A 155 -12.12 -15.99 -6.56
CA ASN A 155 -10.68 -16.10 -6.33
C ASN A 155 -10.30 -15.42 -5.02
N ASP A 156 -10.06 -16.24 -3.99
CA ASP A 156 -9.57 -15.80 -2.68
C ASP A 156 -8.05 -15.87 -2.66
N THR A 157 -7.42 -14.75 -3.00
CA THR A 157 -5.97 -14.64 -3.10
C THR A 157 -5.27 -14.45 -1.76
N GLY A 158 -6.01 -14.25 -0.66
CA GLY A 158 -5.47 -14.18 0.68
C GLY A 158 -6.06 -13.09 1.57
N PRO A 159 -5.48 -12.88 2.78
CA PRO A 159 -6.04 -11.98 3.78
C PRO A 159 -5.99 -10.49 3.40
N CYS A 160 -5.14 -10.11 2.44
CA CYS A 160 -4.92 -8.73 2.05
C CYS A 160 -5.98 -8.29 1.05
N ALA A 161 -6.68 -7.20 1.35
CA ALA A 161 -7.68 -6.68 0.42
C ALA A 161 -6.99 -6.13 -0.84
N PRO A 162 -7.38 -6.56 -2.05
CA PRO A 162 -6.86 -5.96 -3.27
C PRO A 162 -7.15 -4.46 -3.29
N ALA A 163 -6.16 -3.65 -3.68
CA ALA A 163 -6.22 -2.21 -3.65
C ALA A 163 -6.77 -1.66 -4.97
N TRP A 164 -7.88 -0.92 -4.91
CA TRP A 164 -8.46 -0.24 -6.08
C TRP A 164 -7.94 1.19 -6.19
N ASN A 165 -7.27 1.51 -7.31
CA ASN A 165 -6.87 2.85 -7.68
C ASN A 165 -7.83 3.42 -8.74
N ASN A 166 -8.66 4.39 -8.35
CA ASN A 166 -9.66 4.99 -9.23
C ASN A 166 -9.05 5.82 -10.37
N SER A 167 -7.91 6.47 -10.16
CA SER A 167 -7.27 7.33 -11.17
C SER A 167 -6.61 6.50 -12.27
N GLN A 168 -5.90 5.45 -11.88
CA GLN A 168 -5.20 4.57 -12.82
C GLN A 168 -6.07 3.42 -13.35
N ARG A 169 -7.25 3.24 -12.75
CA ARG A 169 -8.17 2.13 -13.02
C ARG A 169 -7.49 0.77 -12.92
N THR A 170 -6.73 0.58 -11.84
CA THR A 170 -5.98 -0.64 -11.55
C THR A 170 -6.38 -1.24 -10.22
N VAL A 171 -6.45 -2.57 -10.18
CA VAL A 171 -6.56 -3.38 -8.97
C VAL A 171 -5.20 -4.03 -8.74
N THR A 172 -4.58 -3.74 -7.60
CA THR A 172 -3.32 -4.35 -7.18
C THR A 172 -3.59 -5.34 -6.06
N ASP A 173 -3.27 -6.60 -6.29
CA ASP A 173 -3.34 -7.62 -5.27
C ASP A 173 -2.04 -7.66 -4.47
N ALA A 174 -2.13 -7.39 -3.16
CA ALA A 174 -0.97 -7.40 -2.28
C ALA A 174 -0.54 -8.82 -1.86
N ASN A 175 -1.40 -9.84 -2.04
CA ASN A 175 -1.09 -11.23 -1.72
C ASN A 175 -0.27 -11.88 -2.83
N THR A 176 -0.69 -11.71 -4.10
CA THR A 176 0.00 -12.29 -5.28
C THR A 176 1.03 -11.35 -5.90
N GLY A 177 0.89 -10.03 -5.66
CA GLY A 177 1.70 -9.00 -6.31
C GLY A 177 1.22 -8.64 -7.73
N GLU A 178 0.10 -9.22 -8.18
CA GLU A 178 -0.46 -8.97 -9.51
C GLU A 178 -1.16 -7.61 -9.60
N VAL A 179 -1.20 -7.07 -10.82
CA VAL A 179 -1.88 -5.80 -11.13
C VAL A 179 -2.78 -6.00 -12.34
N HIS A 180 -4.08 -5.78 -12.15
CA HIS A 180 -5.10 -5.89 -13.19
C HIS A 180 -5.63 -4.52 -13.56
N ARG A 181 -5.87 -4.27 -14.85
CA ARG A 181 -6.46 -3.02 -15.36
C ARG A 181 -7.95 -3.23 -15.66
N VAL A 182 -8.84 -2.31 -15.25
CA VAL A 182 -10.32 -2.50 -15.24
C VAL A 182 -11.17 -1.25 -15.58
#